data_AF-A0A8T4M5Z9-F1
#
_entry.id   AF-A0A8T4M5Z9-F1
#
_cell.length_a   1.000
_cell.length_b   1.000
_cell.length_c   1.000
_cell.angle_alpha   90.00
_cell.angle_beta   90.00
_cell.angle_gamma   90.00
#
_symmetry.space_group_name_H-M   'P 1'
#
loop_
_entity.id
_entity.type
_entity.pdbx_description
1 polymer ?
#
loop_
_entity_poly.entity_id
_entity_poly.type
_entity_poly.pdbx_seq_one_letter_code
_entity_poly.pdbx_strand_id
1 'polypeptide(L)'
;MADEERSIKLIPRELLEIGFPIARFLSEEEHGAYEDKCGGFGEKGRKSLDISRRGSNLFKVFLLNQMGIKTTSIQDLDSIAFGNPDFLRGTYEDAPAVALRSNGDYYSPNDGIAKGLAKLAGRTEFPDTAVIEGLKVVDDDNSYYGLSLNAGDSFRVFEAPDFNNSNDGRRFKRINPDYSIDFDDEGRKKLHTRDVGLSGVYLYSDLDLNSGDDGLANSDDSGRVLVVSAGGASHEKIDLLISDLKAERDRQRAGVDKKYDDALKAGLEIMKGKRN
;
A
#
# COMPACT_ATOMS: atom_id res chain seq x y z
N MET A 1 -10.75 -28.58 -34.43
CA MET A 1 -10.35 -28.09 -33.10
C MET A 1 -9.37 -26.96 -33.34
N ALA A 2 -9.79 -25.72 -33.09
CA ALA A 2 -8.91 -24.57 -33.23
C ALA A 2 -8.00 -24.55 -32.00
N ASP A 3 -6.70 -24.53 -32.25
CA ASP A 3 -5.68 -24.31 -31.21
C ASP A 3 -5.92 -22.91 -30.65
N GLU A 4 -6.35 -22.81 -29.40
CA GLU A 4 -6.40 -21.53 -28.69
C GLU A 4 -4.97 -20.99 -28.61
N GLU A 5 -4.70 -19.89 -29.30
CA GLU A 5 -3.43 -19.16 -29.23
C GLU A 5 -3.14 -18.78 -27.77
N ARG A 6 -2.36 -19.64 -27.09
CA ARG A 6 -1.80 -19.34 -25.77
C ARG A 6 -0.70 -18.31 -25.94
N SER A 7 -1.07 -17.03 -25.90
CA SER A 7 -0.10 -15.93 -25.83
C SER A 7 0.38 -15.73 -24.40
N ILE A 8 1.70 -15.71 -24.20
CA ILE A 8 2.31 -15.26 -22.95
C ILE A 8 2.80 -13.83 -23.17
N LYS A 9 2.38 -12.91 -22.30
CA LYS A 9 2.97 -11.57 -22.24
C LYS A 9 4.29 -11.65 -21.48
N LEU A 10 5.40 -11.50 -22.20
CA LEU A 10 6.70 -11.27 -21.58
C LEU A 10 6.76 -9.79 -21.18
N ILE A 11 7.05 -9.50 -19.92
CA ILE A 11 7.38 -8.14 -19.46
C ILE A 11 8.90 -7.97 -19.67
N PRO A 12 9.35 -7.08 -20.58
CA PRO A 12 10.76 -6.74 -20.73
C PRO A 12 11.44 -6.48 -19.38
N ARG A 13 12.62 -7.07 -19.16
CA ARG A 13 13.40 -6.92 -17.92
C ARG A 13 13.71 -5.45 -17.63
N GLU A 14 13.87 -4.68 -18.69
CA GLU A 14 14.14 -3.26 -18.67
C GLU A 14 12.95 -2.49 -18.08
N LEU A 15 11.71 -2.93 -18.26
CA LEU A 15 10.54 -2.32 -17.59
C LEU A 15 10.56 -2.52 -16.07
N LEU A 16 11.19 -3.58 -15.55
CA LEU A 16 11.35 -3.75 -14.09
C LEU A 16 12.38 -2.78 -13.50
N GLU A 17 13.30 -2.27 -14.32
CA GLU A 17 14.42 -1.42 -13.91
C GLU A 17 14.20 0.08 -14.25
N ILE A 18 13.16 0.43 -15.02
CA ILE A 18 12.84 1.80 -15.44
C ILE A 18 11.69 2.34 -14.57
N GLY A 19 12.03 2.97 -13.44
CA GLY A 19 11.19 3.99 -12.80
C GLY A 19 9.96 3.50 -12.02
N PHE A 20 9.78 2.19 -11.82
CA PHE A 20 8.82 1.74 -10.81
C PHE A 20 9.39 2.03 -9.41
N PRO A 21 8.56 2.53 -8.47
CA PRO A 21 8.96 2.62 -7.08
C PRO A 21 9.51 1.26 -6.63
N ILE A 22 10.76 1.23 -6.15
CA ILE A 22 11.35 0.01 -5.64
C ILE A 22 10.93 -0.11 -4.19
N ALA A 23 10.15 -1.16 -3.91
CA ALA A 23 9.89 -1.57 -2.55
C ALA A 23 11.04 -2.46 -2.07
N ARG A 24 11.64 -2.11 -0.94
CA ARG A 24 12.66 -2.92 -0.27
C ARG A 24 12.47 -2.85 1.24
N PHE A 25 13.07 -3.79 1.95
CA PHE A 25 13.20 -3.65 3.40
C PHE A 25 14.15 -2.49 3.75
N LEU A 26 13.99 -1.97 4.96
CA LEU A 26 14.85 -0.95 5.54
C LEU A 26 16.33 -1.39 5.51
N SER A 27 17.24 -0.48 5.15
CA SER A 27 18.68 -0.77 5.09
C SER A 27 19.33 -0.68 6.49
N GLU A 28 20.52 -1.24 6.67
CA GLU A 28 21.27 -1.10 7.93
C GLU A 28 21.58 0.37 8.28
N GLU A 29 21.83 1.21 7.28
CA GLU A 29 22.06 2.65 7.46
C GLU A 29 20.79 3.35 7.96
N GLU A 30 19.64 3.04 7.36
CA GLU A 30 18.34 3.58 7.76
C GLU A 30 17.93 3.07 9.15
N HIS A 31 18.26 1.82 9.50
CA HIS A 31 18.12 1.29 10.85
C HIS A 31 18.96 2.07 11.86
N GLY A 32 20.23 2.33 11.58
CA GLY A 32 21.09 3.13 12.45
C GLY A 32 20.56 4.55 12.64
N ALA A 33 20.12 5.20 11.56
CA ALA A 33 19.52 6.52 11.63
C ALA A 33 18.22 6.53 12.47
N TYR A 34 17.42 5.47 12.39
CA TYR A 34 16.24 5.29 13.24
C TYR A 34 16.61 5.12 14.72
N GLU A 35 17.56 4.24 15.03
CA GLU A 35 18.06 4.01 16.40
C GLU A 35 18.60 5.31 17.01
N ASP A 36 19.37 6.10 16.26
CA ASP A 36 19.86 7.42 16.68
C ASP A 36 18.71 8.40 16.94
N LYS A 37 17.69 8.41 16.07
CA LYS A 37 16.53 9.28 16.23
C LYS A 37 15.71 8.93 17.46
N CYS A 38 15.57 7.64 17.78
CA CYS A 38 14.91 7.17 19.00
C CYS A 38 15.59 7.71 20.27
N GLY A 39 16.90 7.95 20.24
CA GLY A 39 17.64 8.52 21.37
C GLY A 39 17.15 9.90 21.84
N GLY A 40 16.39 10.62 21.01
CA GLY A 40 15.79 11.92 21.35
C GLY A 40 14.48 11.88 22.14
N PHE A 41 13.90 10.70 22.39
CA PHE A 41 12.63 10.54 23.12
C PHE A 41 12.85 10.22 24.61
N GLY A 42 11.82 10.49 25.43
CA GLY A 42 11.78 10.09 26.84
C GLY A 42 11.93 8.57 27.03
N GLU A 43 12.19 8.11 28.26
CA GLU A 43 12.39 6.68 28.54
C GLU A 43 11.20 5.83 28.07
N LYS A 44 9.98 6.32 28.30
CA LYS A 44 8.75 5.60 27.94
C LYS A 44 8.56 5.56 26.42
N GLY A 45 8.77 6.70 25.75
CA GLY A 45 8.70 6.79 24.30
C GLY A 45 9.73 5.89 23.61
N ARG A 46 10.96 5.88 24.14
CA ARG A 46 12.02 4.97 23.67
C ARG A 46 11.63 3.51 23.78
N LYS A 47 11.01 3.07 24.88
CA LYS A 47 10.54 1.67 25.02
C LYS A 47 9.51 1.28 23.97
N SER A 48 8.64 2.21 23.58
CA SER A 48 7.64 1.96 22.52
C SER A 48 8.24 1.95 21.10
N LEU A 49 9.40 2.58 20.92
CA LEU A 49 10.17 2.60 19.66
C LEU A 49 11.26 1.51 19.60
N ASP A 50 11.64 0.96 20.75
CA ASP A 50 12.65 -0.10 20.91
C ASP A 50 12.06 -1.45 20.52
N ILE A 51 12.02 -1.69 19.22
CA ILE A 51 11.57 -2.95 18.63
C ILE A 51 12.74 -3.66 17.96
N SER A 52 12.59 -4.97 17.75
CA SER A 52 13.63 -5.76 17.10
C SER A 52 13.99 -5.13 15.75
N ARG A 53 15.26 -5.24 15.34
CA ARG A 53 15.72 -4.61 14.09
C ARG A 53 14.82 -4.97 12.92
N ARG A 54 14.41 -6.24 12.85
CA ARG A 54 13.52 -6.69 11.78
C ARG A 54 12.08 -6.25 12.00
N GLY A 55 11.61 -6.16 13.24
CA GLY A 55 10.23 -5.85 13.61
C GLY A 55 9.69 -4.53 13.07
N SER A 56 8.37 -4.40 13.13
CA SER A 56 7.62 -3.22 12.71
C SER A 56 6.52 -2.92 13.72
N ASN A 57 6.28 -1.63 13.95
CA ASN A 57 5.06 -1.16 14.59
C ASN A 57 4.69 0.20 14.00
N LEU A 58 3.48 0.67 14.34
CA LEU A 58 2.93 1.91 13.85
C LEU A 58 3.83 3.13 14.15
N PHE A 59 4.41 3.21 15.34
CA PHE A 59 5.26 4.34 15.72
C PHE A 59 6.57 4.38 14.91
N LYS A 60 7.17 3.23 14.62
CA LYS A 60 8.37 3.13 13.77
C LYS A 60 8.09 3.66 12.37
N VAL A 61 6.99 3.24 11.74
CA VAL A 61 6.68 3.71 10.37
C VAL A 61 6.40 5.21 10.33
N PHE A 62 5.72 5.78 11.33
CA PHE A 62 5.55 7.23 11.40
C PHE A 62 6.87 7.97 11.63
N LEU A 63 7.73 7.49 12.51
CA LEU A 63 9.01 8.14 12.78
C LEU A 63 9.93 8.11 11.55
N LEU A 64 9.96 6.99 10.82
CA LEU A 64 10.70 6.88 9.56
C LEU A 64 10.23 7.89 8.52
N ASN A 65 8.91 8.03 8.32
CA ASN A 65 8.37 9.03 7.39
C ASN A 65 8.71 10.46 7.85
N GLN A 66 8.66 10.74 9.15
CA GLN A 66 9.07 12.02 9.73
C GLN A 66 10.56 12.32 9.50
N MET A 67 11.41 11.29 9.37
CA MET A 67 12.83 11.42 8.99
C MET A 67 13.04 11.57 7.48
N GLY A 68 11.98 11.53 6.67
CA GLY A 68 12.06 11.56 5.21
C GLY A 68 12.31 10.19 4.56
N ILE A 69 12.31 9.11 5.35
CA ILE A 69 12.39 7.74 4.84
C ILE A 69 10.97 7.29 4.52
N LYS A 70 10.61 7.34 3.24
CA LYS A 70 9.25 7.04 2.78
C LYS A 70 8.96 5.54 2.91
N THR A 71 7.97 5.19 3.75
CA THR A 71 7.46 3.81 3.84
C THR A 71 6.34 3.56 2.83
N THR A 72 5.99 2.30 2.60
CA THR A 72 4.85 1.92 1.74
C THR A 72 3.52 2.34 2.37
N SER A 73 2.63 2.93 1.58
CA SER A 73 1.21 3.08 1.92
C SER A 73 0.50 1.71 1.91
N ILE A 74 -0.73 1.64 2.42
CA ILE A 74 -1.49 0.39 2.35
C ILE A 74 -1.82 0.01 0.91
N GLN A 75 -2.01 0.97 0.00
CA GLN A 75 -2.23 0.73 -1.42
C GLN A 75 -0.96 0.22 -2.11
N ASP A 76 0.21 0.70 -1.71
CA ASP A 76 1.49 0.15 -2.18
C ASP A 76 1.62 -1.32 -1.75
N LEU A 77 1.34 -1.62 -0.47
CA LEU A 77 1.37 -2.99 0.06
C LEU A 77 0.37 -3.89 -0.67
N ASP A 78 -0.85 -3.43 -0.92
CA ASP A 78 -1.89 -4.15 -1.68
C ASP A 78 -1.40 -4.53 -3.09
N SER A 79 -0.76 -3.56 -3.76
CA SER A 79 -0.22 -3.72 -5.11
C SER A 79 0.96 -4.68 -5.15
N ILE A 80 1.86 -4.61 -4.16
CA ILE A 80 2.99 -5.52 -4.01
C ILE A 80 2.48 -6.94 -3.71
N ALA A 81 1.53 -7.09 -2.79
CA ALA A 81 0.92 -8.37 -2.45
C ALA A 81 0.24 -9.03 -3.66
N PHE A 82 -0.36 -8.23 -4.55
CA PHE A 82 -0.96 -8.74 -5.78
C PHE A 82 0.10 -9.21 -6.80
N GLY A 83 1.15 -8.42 -7.03
CA GLY A 83 2.18 -8.73 -8.02
C GLY A 83 3.23 -9.75 -7.56
N ASN A 84 3.55 -9.75 -6.26
CA ASN A 84 4.64 -10.50 -5.65
C ASN A 84 4.23 -11.04 -4.26
N PRO A 85 3.19 -11.89 -4.15
CA PRO A 85 2.65 -12.33 -2.87
C PRO A 85 3.69 -13.04 -1.99
N ASP A 86 4.61 -13.81 -2.60
CA ASP A 86 5.65 -14.55 -1.86
C ASP A 86 6.69 -13.62 -1.21
N PHE A 87 6.77 -12.35 -1.62
CA PHE A 87 7.68 -11.37 -1.02
C PHE A 87 7.22 -10.91 0.37
N LEU A 88 5.91 -10.86 0.60
CA LEU A 88 5.28 -10.41 1.86
C LEU A 88 4.72 -11.55 2.70
N ARG A 89 4.55 -12.74 2.11
CA ARG A 89 3.98 -13.89 2.84
C ARG A 89 4.87 -14.31 4.00
N GLY A 90 4.26 -14.45 5.18
CA GLY A 90 4.97 -14.84 6.41
C GLY A 90 5.53 -13.67 7.23
N THR A 91 5.30 -12.44 6.80
CA THR A 91 5.64 -11.21 7.54
C THR A 91 4.42 -10.30 7.66
N TYR A 92 4.43 -9.32 8.56
CA TYR A 92 3.41 -8.27 8.56
C TYR A 92 4.05 -6.90 8.35
N GLU A 93 3.32 -5.99 7.73
CA GLU A 93 3.83 -4.68 7.31
C GLU A 93 2.85 -3.58 7.74
N ASP A 94 3.29 -2.72 8.66
CA ASP A 94 2.53 -1.53 9.03
C ASP A 94 2.52 -0.48 7.91
N ALA A 95 1.35 0.08 7.62
CA ALA A 95 1.23 1.29 6.82
C ALA A 95 1.29 2.53 7.72
N PRO A 96 1.74 3.69 7.21
CA PRO A 96 1.72 4.95 7.95
C PRO A 96 0.31 5.56 7.99
N ALA A 97 -0.66 4.79 8.48
CA ALA A 97 -2.06 5.15 8.58
C ALA A 97 -2.72 4.52 9.81
N VAL A 98 -3.74 5.19 10.34
CA VAL A 98 -4.60 4.66 11.42
C VAL A 98 -6.06 4.69 11.03
N ALA A 99 -6.83 3.73 11.53
CA ALA A 99 -8.28 3.71 11.43
C ALA A 99 -8.89 4.16 12.77
N LEU A 100 -9.58 5.30 12.76
CA LEU A 100 -10.25 5.91 13.91
C LEU A 100 -11.77 5.76 13.78
N ARG A 101 -12.38 5.08 14.75
CA ARG A 101 -13.81 4.70 14.74
C ARG A 101 -14.62 5.36 15.85
N SER A 102 -13.97 6.02 16.80
CA SER A 102 -14.65 6.73 17.88
C SER A 102 -13.78 7.80 18.53
N ASN A 103 -14.41 8.70 19.29
CA ASN A 103 -13.75 9.71 20.12
C ASN A 103 -13.28 9.11 21.47
N GLY A 104 -12.37 8.16 21.40
CA GLY A 104 -11.89 7.38 22.54
C GLY A 104 -11.74 5.91 22.20
N ASP A 105 -11.18 5.15 23.13
CA ASP A 105 -10.89 3.73 22.96
C ASP A 105 -11.12 2.95 24.26
N TYR A 106 -11.76 1.77 24.18
CA TYR A 106 -11.89 0.88 25.32
C TYR A 106 -10.56 0.25 25.72
N TYR A 107 -9.63 0.10 24.78
CA TYR A 107 -8.25 -0.23 25.09
C TYR A 107 -7.58 1.03 25.65
N SER A 108 -7.50 1.11 26.99
CA SER A 108 -7.06 2.32 27.70
C SER A 108 -5.72 2.90 27.24
N PRO A 109 -4.73 2.11 26.77
CA PRO A 109 -3.51 2.66 26.17
C PRO A 109 -3.73 3.61 24.99
N ASN A 110 -4.77 3.37 24.18
CA ASN A 110 -5.07 4.14 22.98
C ASN A 110 -6.02 5.32 23.22
N ASP A 111 -6.76 5.34 24.33
CA ASP A 111 -7.87 6.28 24.56
C ASP A 111 -7.45 7.74 24.40
N GLY A 112 -6.30 8.12 24.98
CA GLY A 112 -5.75 9.46 24.86
C GLY A 112 -5.40 9.84 23.41
N ILE A 113 -4.79 8.91 22.66
CA ILE A 113 -4.44 9.12 21.25
C ILE A 113 -5.71 9.21 20.40
N ALA A 114 -6.68 8.32 20.60
CA ALA A 114 -7.95 8.31 19.88
C ALA A 114 -8.72 9.64 20.05
N LYS A 115 -8.82 10.15 21.29
CA LYS A 115 -9.42 11.47 21.59
C LYS A 115 -8.65 12.62 20.96
N GLY A 116 -7.31 12.56 21.02
CA GLY A 116 -6.43 13.53 20.37
C GLY A 116 -6.65 13.59 18.87
N LEU A 117 -6.68 12.43 18.20
CA LEU A 117 -6.93 12.31 16.77
C LEU A 117 -8.34 12.73 16.37
N ALA A 118 -9.36 12.38 17.15
CA ALA A 118 -10.73 12.82 16.92
C ALA A 118 -10.82 14.36 16.93
N LYS A 119 -10.17 14.99 17.91
CA LYS A 119 -10.07 16.46 17.98
C LYS A 119 -9.29 17.04 16.80
N LEU A 120 -8.15 16.45 16.43
CA LEU A 120 -7.35 16.89 15.27
C LEU A 120 -8.11 16.76 13.95
N ALA A 121 -8.91 15.71 13.80
CA ALA A 121 -9.77 15.48 12.64
C ALA A 121 -11.06 16.33 12.67
N GLY A 122 -11.33 17.05 13.77
CA GLY A 122 -12.56 17.84 13.93
C GLY A 122 -13.82 16.99 14.04
N ARG A 123 -13.71 15.77 14.57
CA ARG A 123 -14.82 14.80 14.64
C ARG A 123 -15.32 14.59 16.06
N THR A 124 -16.63 14.73 16.23
CA THR A 124 -17.35 14.37 17.46
C THR A 124 -18.21 13.12 17.28
N GLU A 125 -18.60 12.82 16.05
CA GLU A 125 -19.41 11.67 15.65
C GLU A 125 -18.64 10.85 14.60
N PHE A 126 -18.96 9.56 14.54
CA PHE A 126 -18.27 8.58 13.70
C PHE A 126 -19.30 7.73 12.96
N PRO A 127 -20.04 8.32 11.99
CA PRO A 127 -20.93 7.53 11.14
C PRO A 127 -20.15 6.51 10.32
N ASP A 128 -18.92 6.87 9.93
CA ASP A 128 -17.97 6.05 9.21
C ASP A 128 -16.58 6.13 9.84
N THR A 129 -15.79 5.08 9.61
CA THR A 129 -14.38 5.02 10.00
C THR A 129 -13.61 6.12 9.30
N ALA A 130 -12.80 6.85 10.06
CA ALA A 130 -11.86 7.83 9.53
C ALA A 130 -10.48 7.18 9.39
N VAL A 131 -9.96 7.06 8.18
CA VAL A 131 -8.54 6.70 8.00
C VAL A 131 -7.69 7.96 7.99
N ILE A 132 -6.64 8.00 8.80
CA ILE A 132 -5.81 9.20 9.00
C ILE A 132 -4.37 8.89 8.60
N GLU A 133 -3.82 9.73 7.75
CA GLU A 133 -2.44 9.66 7.26
C GLU A 133 -1.65 10.93 7.62
N GLY A 134 -0.34 10.90 7.37
CA GLY A 134 0.53 12.08 7.51
C GLY A 134 0.68 12.53 8.96
N LEU A 135 0.62 11.57 9.89
CA LEU A 135 0.86 11.78 11.31
C LEU A 135 2.36 11.80 11.61
N LYS A 136 2.73 12.50 12.67
CA LYS A 136 4.08 12.52 13.24
C LYS A 136 4.05 12.04 14.68
N VAL A 137 5.14 11.39 15.09
CA VAL A 137 5.33 10.94 16.47
C VAL A 137 5.93 12.09 17.28
N VAL A 138 5.34 12.36 18.44
CA VAL A 138 5.90 13.32 19.40
C VAL A 138 6.02 12.67 20.77
N ASP A 139 7.01 13.12 21.54
CA ASP A 139 7.21 12.67 22.91
C ASP A 139 6.06 13.15 23.81
N ASP A 140 5.50 12.24 24.60
CA ASP A 140 4.42 12.53 25.55
C ASP A 140 4.47 11.53 26.72
N ASP A 141 5.25 11.86 27.74
CA ASP A 141 5.43 11.03 28.93
C ASP A 141 4.12 10.74 29.70
N ASN A 142 3.08 11.55 29.49
CA ASN A 142 1.78 11.34 30.13
C ASN A 142 0.93 10.28 29.39
N SER A 143 1.21 10.04 28.11
CA SER A 143 0.55 8.98 27.33
C SER A 143 1.01 7.60 27.78
N TYR A 144 0.21 6.55 27.52
CA TYR A 144 0.60 5.18 27.83
C TYR A 144 1.90 4.76 27.13
N TYR A 145 2.10 5.17 25.88
CA TYR A 145 3.28 4.80 25.09
C TYR A 145 4.49 5.70 25.32
N GLY A 146 4.34 6.79 26.06
CA GLY A 146 5.35 7.85 26.06
C GLY A 146 5.39 8.62 24.74
N LEU A 147 4.42 8.39 23.86
CA LEU A 147 4.30 8.94 22.52
C LEU A 147 2.86 9.35 22.27
N SER A 148 2.68 10.46 21.55
CA SER A 148 1.39 10.81 20.95
C SER A 148 1.53 11.09 19.45
N LEU A 149 0.40 11.18 18.76
CA LEU A 149 0.33 11.43 17.32
C LEU A 149 -0.20 12.83 17.07
N ASN A 150 0.51 13.59 16.26
CA ASN A 150 0.12 14.94 15.84
C ASN A 150 0.07 15.04 14.31
N ALA A 151 -0.59 16.09 13.80
CA ALA A 151 -0.57 16.39 12.37
C ALA A 151 0.86 16.72 11.90
N GLY A 152 1.31 16.04 10.85
CA GLY A 152 2.48 16.39 10.04
C GLY A 152 2.10 17.21 8.81
N ASP A 153 3.06 17.44 7.92
CA ASP A 153 2.89 18.31 6.75
C ASP A 153 1.96 17.69 5.68
N SER A 154 1.86 16.37 5.66
CA SER A 154 0.99 15.60 4.74
C SER A 154 -0.29 15.10 5.41
N PHE A 155 -0.69 15.69 6.54
CA PHE A 155 -1.86 15.25 7.31
C PHE A 155 -3.13 15.23 6.45
N ARG A 156 -3.82 14.10 6.44
CA ARG A 156 -5.06 13.88 5.70
C ARG A 156 -5.99 12.97 6.48
N VAL A 157 -7.29 13.22 6.32
CA VAL A 157 -8.36 12.41 6.88
C VAL A 157 -9.25 11.96 5.73
N PHE A 158 -9.48 10.66 5.63
CA PHE A 158 -10.33 10.03 4.63
C PHE A 158 -11.58 9.46 5.31
N GLU A 159 -12.74 9.68 4.72
CA GLU A 159 -13.95 8.92 5.06
C GLU A 159 -13.82 7.54 4.41
N ALA A 160 -13.76 6.48 5.22
CA ALA A 160 -13.50 5.13 4.77
C ALA A 160 -14.59 4.17 5.31
N PRO A 161 -15.84 4.27 4.82
CA PRO A 161 -16.94 3.40 5.26
C PRO A 161 -16.63 1.91 5.06
N ASP A 162 -15.78 1.58 4.08
CA ASP A 162 -15.38 0.19 3.83
C ASP A 162 -14.54 -0.40 4.98
N PHE A 163 -13.92 0.43 5.83
CA PHE A 163 -13.19 0.02 7.04
C PHE A 163 -14.08 -0.10 8.30
N ASN A 164 -15.40 0.09 8.18
CA ASN A 164 -16.36 -0.15 9.25
C ASN A 164 -16.44 -1.64 9.61
N ASN A 165 -16.71 -1.96 10.87
CA ASN A 165 -16.83 -3.34 11.34
C ASN A 165 -17.96 -4.15 10.69
N SER A 166 -18.96 -3.49 10.11
CA SER A 166 -19.96 -4.17 9.27
C SER A 166 -19.36 -4.90 8.07
N ASN A 167 -18.12 -4.57 7.68
CA ASN A 167 -17.38 -5.22 6.62
C ASN A 167 -16.30 -6.19 7.12
N ASP A 168 -16.23 -6.45 8.42
CA ASP A 168 -15.30 -7.40 9.00
C ASP A 168 -15.45 -8.80 8.39
N GLY A 169 -14.33 -9.43 8.08
CA GLY A 169 -14.26 -10.74 7.45
C GLY A 169 -14.64 -10.77 5.96
N ARG A 170 -15.08 -9.66 5.37
CA ARG A 170 -15.40 -9.61 3.93
C ARG A 170 -14.16 -9.76 3.08
N ARG A 171 -14.31 -10.45 1.95
CA ARG A 171 -13.25 -10.65 0.98
C ARG A 171 -13.20 -9.52 -0.03
N PHE A 172 -12.00 -9.20 -0.51
CA PHE A 172 -11.81 -8.13 -1.49
C PHE A 172 -10.73 -8.44 -2.52
N LYS A 173 -10.76 -7.68 -3.62
CA LYS A 173 -9.79 -7.76 -4.73
C LYS A 173 -8.65 -6.76 -4.57
N ARG A 174 -8.99 -5.50 -4.29
CA ARG A 174 -8.03 -4.39 -4.17
C ARG A 174 -8.51 -3.29 -3.24
N ILE A 175 -7.56 -2.47 -2.80
CA ILE A 175 -7.78 -1.23 -2.06
C ILE A 175 -7.52 -0.06 -3.01
N ASN A 176 -8.46 0.88 -3.09
CA ASN A 176 -8.34 2.06 -3.96
C ASN A 176 -7.60 3.21 -3.24
N PRO A 177 -7.09 4.21 -3.99
CA PRO A 177 -6.37 5.37 -3.42
C PRO A 177 -7.17 6.23 -2.44
N ASP A 178 -8.51 6.18 -2.50
CA ASP A 178 -9.43 6.91 -1.62
C ASP A 178 -9.89 6.07 -0.40
N TYR A 179 -9.24 4.93 -0.15
CA TYR A 179 -9.60 3.95 0.89
C TYR A 179 -10.91 3.20 0.66
N SER A 180 -11.55 3.32 -0.50
CA SER A 180 -12.61 2.38 -0.90
C SER A 180 -12.04 0.99 -1.21
N ILE A 181 -12.83 -0.05 -0.99
CA ILE A 181 -12.44 -1.46 -1.15
C ILE A 181 -13.37 -2.13 -2.17
N ASP A 182 -12.76 -2.74 -3.19
CA ASP A 182 -13.50 -3.54 -4.16
C ASP A 182 -13.77 -4.93 -3.58
N PHE A 183 -14.86 -5.05 -2.81
CA PHE A 183 -15.29 -6.31 -2.22
C PHE A 183 -15.74 -7.33 -3.28
N ASP A 184 -15.38 -8.59 -3.04
CA ASP A 184 -15.71 -9.73 -3.91
C ASP A 184 -15.63 -11.04 -3.11
N ASP A 185 -16.66 -11.88 -3.17
CA ASP A 185 -16.71 -13.17 -2.46
C ASP A 185 -15.63 -14.17 -2.92
N GLU A 186 -15.14 -14.01 -4.15
CA GLU A 186 -14.00 -14.73 -4.72
C GLU A 186 -12.65 -14.05 -4.45
N GLY A 187 -12.65 -12.92 -3.74
CA GLY A 187 -11.46 -12.20 -3.29
C GLY A 187 -10.53 -13.09 -2.47
N ARG A 188 -9.21 -12.94 -2.68
CA ARG A 188 -8.19 -13.79 -2.04
C ARG A 188 -7.77 -13.31 -0.65
N LYS A 189 -8.11 -12.07 -0.31
CA LYS A 189 -7.75 -11.39 0.94
C LYS A 189 -9.02 -11.04 1.69
N LYS A 190 -8.95 -11.02 3.01
CA LYS A 190 -10.02 -10.54 3.90
C LYS A 190 -9.63 -9.22 4.56
N LEU A 191 -10.66 -8.43 4.85
CA LEU A 191 -10.57 -7.26 5.70
C LEU A 191 -10.87 -7.67 7.15
N HIS A 192 -10.00 -7.30 8.08
CA HIS A 192 -10.23 -7.42 9.52
C HIS A 192 -10.29 -6.03 10.15
N THR A 193 -11.33 -5.77 10.94
CA THR A 193 -11.66 -4.45 11.49
C THR A 193 -12.26 -4.61 12.88
N ARG A 194 -11.89 -3.72 13.80
CA ARG A 194 -12.56 -3.60 15.09
C ARG A 194 -13.81 -2.72 14.99
N ASP A 195 -14.71 -2.85 15.95
CA ASP A 195 -15.99 -2.14 16.04
C ASP A 195 -15.86 -0.66 16.41
N VAL A 196 -14.96 -0.35 17.33
CA VAL A 196 -14.83 0.97 17.96
C VAL A 196 -13.35 1.27 18.21
N GLY A 197 -12.95 2.51 18.48
CA GLY A 197 -11.60 2.86 18.91
C GLY A 197 -10.61 3.17 17.80
N LEU A 198 -9.34 2.91 18.07
CA LEU A 198 -8.20 3.25 17.23
C LEU A 198 -7.38 1.99 16.91
N SER A 199 -7.02 1.83 15.64
CA SER A 199 -6.10 0.78 15.19
C SER A 199 -5.07 1.32 14.20
N GLY A 200 -3.91 0.68 14.17
CA GLY A 200 -3.03 0.76 13.00
C GLY A 200 -3.68 0.10 11.78
N VAL A 201 -3.21 0.46 10.58
CA VAL A 201 -3.57 -0.21 9.33
C VAL A 201 -2.34 -0.95 8.83
N TYR A 202 -2.48 -2.26 8.58
CA TYR A 202 -1.35 -3.09 8.19
C TYR A 202 -1.78 -4.27 7.32
N LEU A 203 -0.82 -4.85 6.61
CA LEU A 203 -0.98 -6.12 5.91
C LEU A 203 -0.45 -7.25 6.79
N TYR A 204 -1.20 -8.34 6.94
CA TYR A 204 -0.78 -9.48 7.77
C TYR A 204 -0.08 -10.58 6.96
N SER A 205 0.44 -11.60 7.66
CA SER A 205 1.27 -12.67 7.08
C SER A 205 0.60 -13.56 6.02
N ASP A 206 -0.73 -13.55 5.96
CA ASP A 206 -1.55 -14.19 4.94
C ASP A 206 -2.01 -13.24 3.83
N LEU A 207 -1.54 -11.98 3.87
CA LEU A 207 -1.87 -10.87 2.99
C LEU A 207 -3.27 -10.29 3.21
N ASP A 208 -3.93 -10.61 4.33
CA ASP A 208 -5.17 -9.96 4.73
C ASP A 208 -4.90 -8.51 5.17
N LEU A 209 -5.85 -7.62 4.89
CA LEU A 209 -5.82 -6.25 5.37
C LEU A 209 -6.34 -6.23 6.81
N ASN A 210 -5.57 -5.68 7.73
CA ASN A 210 -5.95 -5.63 9.13
C ASN A 210 -5.95 -4.21 9.68
N SER A 211 -7.01 -3.90 10.43
CA SER A 211 -7.20 -2.70 11.22
C SER A 211 -8.08 -2.99 12.45
N GLY A 212 -7.93 -4.22 12.97
CA GLY A 212 -8.66 -4.74 14.12
C GLY A 212 -7.83 -4.88 15.40
N ASP A 213 -6.49 -4.85 15.31
CA ASP A 213 -5.62 -4.88 16.49
C ASP A 213 -5.58 -3.52 17.20
N ASP A 214 -5.56 -3.54 18.53
CA ASP A 214 -5.49 -2.36 19.39
C ASP A 214 -4.05 -2.03 19.83
N GLY A 215 -3.10 -2.94 19.66
CA GLY A 215 -1.71 -2.74 20.08
C GLY A 215 -0.88 -1.85 19.13
N LEU A 216 -0.92 -0.52 19.27
CA LEU A 216 -0.15 0.40 18.39
C LEU A 216 1.38 0.26 18.47
N ALA A 217 1.90 -0.16 19.63
CA ALA A 217 3.33 -0.41 19.82
C ALA A 217 3.69 -1.91 19.67
N ASN A 218 2.71 -2.78 19.40
CA ASN A 218 2.96 -4.21 19.31
C ASN A 218 3.91 -4.50 18.16
N SER A 219 4.94 -5.29 18.42
CA SER A 219 5.85 -5.77 17.40
C SER A 219 6.32 -7.17 17.75
N ASP A 220 6.38 -8.03 16.74
CA ASP A 220 7.08 -9.32 16.84
C ASP A 220 8.16 -9.46 15.76
N ASP A 221 8.84 -10.61 15.76
CA ASP A 221 9.97 -10.88 14.86
C ASP A 221 9.58 -11.14 13.39
N SER A 222 8.28 -11.24 13.10
CA SER A 222 7.73 -11.34 11.75
C SER A 222 7.38 -9.97 11.13
N GLY A 223 7.31 -8.90 11.92
CA GLY A 223 7.06 -7.55 11.40
C GLY A 223 8.16 -7.08 10.49
N ARG A 224 7.86 -6.32 9.44
CA ARG A 224 8.84 -5.74 8.50
C ARG A 224 8.42 -4.34 8.11
N VAL A 225 9.40 -3.46 7.91
CA VAL A 225 9.18 -2.15 7.31
C VAL A 225 9.60 -2.19 5.84
N LEU A 226 8.66 -1.91 4.95
CA LEU A 226 8.95 -1.64 3.55
C LEU A 226 9.11 -0.14 3.30
N VAL A 227 10.17 0.20 2.59
CA VAL A 227 10.42 1.55 2.11
C VAL A 227 10.30 1.63 0.60
N VAL A 228 9.83 2.78 0.13
CA VAL A 228 9.65 3.09 -1.28
C VAL A 228 10.68 4.12 -1.68
N SER A 229 11.63 3.74 -2.52
CA SER A 229 12.52 4.70 -3.17
C SER A 229 11.93 5.14 -4.51
N ALA A 230 12.04 6.43 -4.83
CA ALA A 230 11.78 6.91 -6.18
C ALA A 230 12.82 6.25 -7.11
N GLY A 231 12.38 5.32 -7.97
CA GLY A 231 13.23 4.72 -8.97
C GLY A 231 13.82 5.81 -9.85
N GLY A 232 15.13 6.03 -9.77
CA GLY A 232 15.84 7.00 -10.60
C GLY A 232 15.97 6.49 -12.03
N ALA A 233 14.94 6.64 -12.86
CA ALA A 233 15.08 6.55 -14.31
C ALA A 233 15.56 7.90 -14.84
N SER A 234 16.71 7.96 -15.50
CA SER A 234 17.07 9.12 -16.31
C SER A 234 16.05 9.28 -17.43
N HIS A 235 15.63 10.52 -17.73
CA HIS A 235 14.66 10.83 -18.80
C HIS A 235 15.05 10.17 -20.13
N GLU A 236 16.34 10.04 -20.40
CA GLU A 236 16.91 9.40 -21.58
C GLU A 236 16.51 7.92 -21.73
N LYS A 237 16.39 7.16 -20.63
CA LYS A 237 15.93 5.76 -20.66
C LYS A 237 14.42 5.64 -20.89
N ILE A 238 13.65 6.61 -20.42
CA ILE A 238 12.20 6.69 -20.65
C ILE A 238 11.93 7.01 -22.13
N ASP A 239 12.68 7.94 -22.72
CA ASP A 239 12.53 8.30 -24.13
C ASP A 239 12.87 7.14 -25.08
N LEU A 240 13.93 6.37 -24.76
CA LEU A 240 14.27 5.15 -25.49
C LEU A 240 13.14 4.11 -25.41
N LEU A 241 12.59 3.88 -24.22
CA LEU A 241 11.46 2.95 -24.04
C LEU A 241 10.21 3.40 -24.79
N ILE A 242 9.88 4.70 -24.74
CA ILE A 242 8.76 5.26 -25.52
C ILE A 242 8.99 5.05 -27.02
N SER A 243 10.23 5.20 -27.49
CA SER A 243 10.59 4.91 -28.88
C SER A 243 10.38 3.45 -29.24
N ASP A 244 10.82 2.52 -28.39
CA ASP A 244 10.67 1.07 -28.63
C ASP A 244 9.20 0.63 -28.64
N LEU A 245 8.39 1.15 -27.71
CA LEU A 245 6.95 0.89 -27.67
C LEU A 245 6.24 1.45 -28.91
N LYS A 246 6.65 2.62 -29.41
CA LYS A 246 6.12 3.17 -30.67
C LYS A 246 6.50 2.29 -31.86
N ALA A 247 7.75 1.83 -31.93
CA ALA A 247 8.21 0.96 -32.99
C ALA A 247 7.47 -0.39 -33.00
N GLU A 248 7.24 -0.98 -31.82
CA GLU A 248 6.50 -2.24 -31.70
C GLU A 248 5.01 -2.07 -32.04
N ARG A 249 4.37 -0.98 -31.58
CA ARG A 249 3.01 -0.62 -32.00
C ARG A 249 2.91 -0.51 -33.52
N ASP A 250 3.85 0.19 -34.15
CA ASP A 250 3.84 0.42 -35.60
C ASP A 250 4.07 -0.88 -36.38
N ARG A 251 4.93 -1.78 -35.87
CA ARG A 251 5.12 -3.13 -36.41
C ARG A 251 3.83 -3.95 -36.35
N GLN A 252 3.17 -3.97 -35.19
CA GLN A 252 1.92 -4.71 -35.00
C GLN A 252 0.82 -4.17 -35.91
N ARG A 253 0.69 -2.84 -36.01
CA ARG A 253 -0.25 -2.19 -36.90
C ARG A 253 -0.01 -2.55 -38.37
N ALA A 254 1.24 -2.50 -38.84
CA ALA A 254 1.58 -2.91 -40.20
C ALA A 254 1.22 -4.38 -40.48
N GLY A 255 1.40 -5.26 -39.47
CA GLY A 255 0.98 -6.66 -39.56
C GLY A 255 -0.54 -6.84 -39.72
N VAL A 256 -1.33 -6.06 -38.98
CA VAL A 256 -2.79 -6.06 -39.07
C VAL A 256 -3.27 -5.49 -40.41
N ASP A 257 -2.70 -4.37 -40.85
CA ASP A 257 -3.06 -3.71 -42.11
C ASP A 257 -2.80 -4.64 -43.30
N LYS A 258 -1.65 -5.32 -43.32
CA LYS A 258 -1.35 -6.32 -44.36
C LYS A 258 -2.35 -7.47 -44.38
N LYS A 259 -2.71 -8.02 -43.20
CA LYS A 259 -3.72 -9.10 -43.10
C LYS A 259 -5.08 -8.64 -43.63
N TYR A 260 -5.46 -7.38 -43.37
CA TYR A 260 -6.68 -6.79 -43.86
C TYR A 260 -6.68 -6.66 -45.39
N ASP A 261 -5.60 -6.14 -45.97
CA ASP A 261 -5.45 -5.99 -47.43
C ASP A 261 -5.48 -7.33 -48.17
N ASP A 262 -4.77 -8.33 -47.64
CA ASP A 262 -4.78 -9.69 -48.19
C ASP A 262 -6.19 -10.29 -48.17
N ALA A 263 -6.94 -10.10 -47.06
CA ALA A 263 -8.32 -10.55 -46.94
C ALA A 263 -9.26 -9.82 -47.91
N LEU A 264 -9.10 -8.49 -48.08
CA LEU A 264 -9.89 -7.69 -49.01
C LEU A 264 -9.67 -8.17 -50.46
N LYS A 265 -8.41 -8.41 -50.84
CA LYS A 265 -8.04 -8.92 -52.15
C LYS A 265 -8.65 -10.30 -52.42
N ALA A 266 -8.54 -11.21 -51.46
CA ALA A 266 -9.15 -12.54 -51.55
C ALA A 266 -10.68 -12.44 -51.72
N GLY A 267 -11.34 -11.57 -50.95
CA GLY A 267 -12.78 -11.31 -51.07
C GLY A 267 -13.19 -10.77 -52.45
N LEU A 268 -12.40 -9.84 -53.00
CA LEU A 268 -12.64 -9.27 -54.33
C LEU A 268 -12.49 -10.32 -55.45
N GLU A 269 -11.50 -11.20 -55.36
CA GLU A 269 -11.32 -12.29 -56.32
C GLU A 269 -12.47 -13.29 -56.28
N ILE A 270 -12.96 -13.65 -55.08
CA ILE A 270 -14.16 -14.49 -54.92
C ILE A 270 -15.38 -13.83 -55.58
N MET A 271 -15.57 -12.52 -55.40
CA MET A 271 -16.70 -11.80 -56.00
C MET A 271 -16.60 -11.74 -57.54
N LYS A 272 -15.40 -11.61 -58.11
CA LYS A 272 -15.20 -11.64 -59.56
C LYS A 272 -15.40 -13.03 -60.15
N GLY A 273 -14.92 -14.07 -59.47
CA GLY A 273 -15.08 -15.46 -59.90
C GLY A 273 -16.54 -15.96 -59.91
N LYS A 274 -17.42 -15.35 -59.11
CA LYS A 274 -18.87 -15.65 -59.09
C LYS A 274 -19.69 -14.93 -60.18
N ARG A 275 -19.06 -14.09 -61.03
CA ARG A 275 -19.71 -13.37 -62.13
C ARG A 275 -19.50 -14.00 -63.52
N ASN A 276 -18.83 -15.14 -63.59
CA ASN A 276 -18.76 -16.01 -64.77
C ASN A 276 -19.69 -17.20 -64.59
#